data_AF-A0A935GZD2-F1
#
_entry.id   AF-A0A935GZD2-F1
#
_cell.length_a   1.000
_cell.length_b   1.000
_cell.length_c   1.000
_cell.angle_alpha   90.00
_cell.angle_beta   90.00
_cell.angle_gamma   90.00
#
_symmetry.space_group_name_H-M   'P 1'
#
loop_
_entity.id
_entity.type
_entity.pdbx_description
1 polymer ?
#
loop_
_entity_poly.entity_id
_entity_poly.type
_entity_poly.pdbx_seq_one_letter_code
_entity_poly.pdbx_strand_id
1 'polypeptide(L)' 'MGYADLINRMQVLPEEKQAEVFDFVEFLVQRNQVAPKPATTLGETSWAELLKNPIRIPNFVPLSRDEVNER' A
#
# COMPACT_ATOMS: atom_id res chain seq x y z
N MET A 1 -20.16 -6.58 -22.71
CA MET A 1 -21.50 -6.51 -22.09
C MET A 1 -21.79 -5.05 -21.87
N GLY A 2 -22.95 -4.56 -22.32
CA GLY A 2 -23.32 -3.16 -22.14
C GLY A 2 -23.96 -2.91 -20.78
N TYR A 3 -24.06 -1.64 -20.37
CA TYR A 3 -24.75 -1.24 -19.14
C TYR A 3 -26.22 -1.71 -19.10
N ALA A 4 -26.89 -1.70 -20.26
CA ALA A 4 -28.27 -2.18 -20.38
C ALA A 4 -28.40 -3.68 -20.05
N ASP A 5 -27.46 -4.51 -20.49
CA ASP A 5 -27.46 -5.95 -20.20
C ASP A 5 -27.25 -6.23 -18.71
N LEU A 6 -26.44 -5.41 -18.04
CA LEU A 6 -26.20 -5.52 -16.60
C LEU A 6 -27.45 -5.17 -15.79
N ILE A 7 -28.10 -4.05 -16.11
CA ILE A 7 -29.33 -3.61 -15.43
C ILE A 7 -30.43 -4.67 -15.56
N ASN A 8 -30.62 -5.21 -16.77
CA ASN A 8 -31.62 -6.26 -17.00
C ASN A 8 -31.33 -7.53 -16.18
N ARG A 9 -30.05 -7.89 -15.97
CA ARG A 9 -29.69 -9.04 -15.13
C ARG A 9 -29.85 -8.77 -13.64
N MET A 10 -29.56 -7.55 -13.17
CA MET A 10 -29.76 -7.18 -11.76
C MET A 10 -31.24 -7.22 -11.37
N GLN A 11 -32.15 -6.84 -12.26
CA GLN A 11 -33.59 -6.87 -12.00
C GLN A 11 -34.15 -8.28 -11.76
N VAL A 12 -33.44 -9.33 -12.21
CA VAL A 12 -33.82 -10.74 -11.98
C VAL A 12 -33.39 -11.21 -10.58
N LEU A 13 -32.46 -10.50 -9.93
CA LEU A 13 -31.95 -10.88 -8.61
C LEU A 13 -32.90 -10.41 -7.49
N PRO A 14 -32.95 -11.13 -6.37
CA PRO A 14 -33.56 -10.65 -5.13
C PRO A 14 -32.89 -9.36 -4.64
N GLU A 15 -33.65 -8.52 -3.93
CA GLU A 15 -33.19 -7.21 -3.43
C GLU A 15 -31.88 -7.29 -2.64
N GLU A 16 -31.74 -8.29 -1.76
CA GLU A 16 -30.52 -8.56 -1.00
C GLU A 16 -29.28 -8.77 -1.89
N LYS A 17 -29.47 -9.46 -3.03
CA LYS A 17 -28.38 -9.71 -4.00
C LYS A 17 -28.12 -8.52 -4.91
N GLN A 18 -29.09 -7.64 -5.10
CA GLN A 18 -28.85 -6.36 -5.77
C GLN A 18 -27.98 -5.45 -4.90
N ALA A 19 -28.24 -5.40 -3.59
CA ALA A 19 -27.44 -4.65 -2.62
C ALA A 19 -25.96 -5.08 -2.64
N GLU A 20 -25.67 -6.39 -2.66
CA GLU A 20 -24.29 -6.90 -2.76
C GLU A 20 -23.56 -6.40 -4.01
N VAL A 21 -24.26 -6.21 -5.14
CA VAL A 21 -23.67 -5.68 -6.37
C VAL A 21 -23.30 -4.20 -6.20
N PHE A 22 -24.17 -3.42 -5.55
CA PHE A 22 -23.87 -2.02 -5.25
C PHE A 22 -22.67 -1.88 -4.31
N ASP A 23 -22.62 -2.67 -3.25
CA ASP A 23 -21.49 -2.72 -2.31
C ASP A 23 -20.18 -3.06 -3.02
N PHE A 24 -20.22 -4.02 -3.95
CA PHE A 24 -19.05 -4.39 -4.73
C PHE A 24 -18.58 -3.25 -5.66
N VAL A 25 -19.50 -2.53 -6.28
CA VAL A 25 -19.17 -1.36 -7.11
C VAL A 25 -18.56 -0.26 -6.25
N GLU A 26 -19.13 0.04 -5.09
CA GLU A 26 -18.56 1.02 -4.15
C GLU A 26 -17.16 0.62 -3.69
N PHE A 27 -16.95 -0.65 -3.36
CA PHE A 27 -15.63 -1.18 -3.01
C PHE A 27 -14.61 -0.99 -4.14
N LEU A 28 -14.98 -1.31 -5.38
CA LEU A 28 -14.10 -1.14 -6.53
C LEU A 28 -13.77 0.33 -6.78
N VAL A 29 -14.76 1.21 -6.64
CA VAL A 29 -14.57 2.64 -6.76
C VAL A 29 -13.62 3.14 -5.67
N GLN A 30 -13.86 2.81 -4.40
CA GLN A 30 -12.99 3.20 -3.29
C GLN A 30 -11.55 2.71 -3.47
N ARG A 31 -11.38 1.46 -3.90
CA ARG A 31 -10.06 0.86 -4.14
C ARG A 31 -9.28 1.58 -5.24
N ASN A 32 -9.96 2.01 -6.31
CA ASN A 32 -9.31 2.61 -7.49
C ASN A 32 -9.35 4.15 -7.49
N GLN A 33 -10.12 4.78 -6.59
CA GLN A 33 -10.08 6.22 -6.33
C GLN A 33 -8.83 6.64 -5.56
N VAL A 34 -8.15 5.70 -4.90
CA VAL A 34 -6.79 5.93 -4.43
C VAL A 34 -5.94 6.07 -5.69
N ALA A 35 -5.70 7.32 -6.10
CA ALA A 35 -4.86 7.65 -7.24
C ALA A 35 -3.63 6.73 -7.24
N PRO A 36 -3.26 6.13 -8.38
CA PRO A 36 -2.05 5.32 -8.45
C PRO A 36 -0.93 6.18 -7.89
N LYS A 37 -0.43 5.80 -6.70
CA LYS A 37 0.72 6.51 -6.14
C LYS A 37 1.80 6.43 -7.21
N PRO A 38 2.42 7.57 -7.59
CA PRO A 38 3.53 7.54 -8.52
C PRO A 38 4.50 6.48 -8.00
N ALA A 39 5.00 5.64 -8.90
CA ALA A 39 5.90 4.55 -8.53
C ALA A 39 7.08 5.16 -7.77
N THR A 40 7.10 4.99 -6.45
CA THR A 40 8.17 5.55 -5.62
C THR A 40 9.45 4.86 -5.98
N THR A 41 10.45 5.63 -6.39
CA THR A 41 11.78 5.07 -6.64
C THR A 41 12.38 4.60 -5.30
N LEU A 42 13.33 3.66 -5.33
CA LEU A 42 14.02 3.22 -4.10
C LEU A 42 14.61 4.42 -3.32
N GLY A 43 14.99 5.50 -4.02
CA GLY A 43 15.53 6.74 -3.45
C GLY A 43 14.53 7.65 -2.72
N GLU A 44 13.24 7.38 -2.87
CA GLU A 44 12.11 8.10 -2.24
C GLU A 44 11.51 7.31 -1.07
N THR A 45 12.07 6.15 -0.75
CA THR A 45 11.63 5.34 0.38
C THR A 45 12.13 5.92 1.72
N SER A 46 11.41 5.63 2.80
CA SER A 46 11.86 5.91 4.17
C SER A 46 13.23 5.29 4.47
N TRP A 47 13.56 4.17 3.81
CA TRP A 47 14.88 3.56 3.89
C TRP A 47 15.97 4.42 3.26
N ALA A 48 15.73 4.99 2.07
CA ALA A 48 16.67 5.92 1.45
C ALA A 48 16.85 7.20 2.27
N GLU A 49 15.80 7.67 2.93
CA GLU A 49 15.89 8.79 3.87
C GLU A 49 16.77 8.45 5.08
N LEU A 50 16.63 7.25 5.63
CA LEU A 50 17.46 6.76 6.74
C LEU A 50 18.93 6.57 6.36
N LEU A 51 19.21 6.14 5.12
CA LEU A 51 20.60 6.06 4.63
C LEU A 51 21.23 7.45 4.44
N LYS A 52 20.45 8.43 3.98
CA LYS A 52 20.91 9.82 3.83
C LYS A 52 21.10 10.50 5.19
N ASN A 53 20.20 10.22 6.13
CA ASN A 53 20.17 10.79 7.48
C ASN A 53 20.22 9.68 8.54
N PRO A 54 21.36 9.03 8.74
CA PRO A 54 21.47 7.93 9.70
C PRO A 54 21.26 8.43 11.13
N ILE A 55 20.68 7.57 11.96
CA ILE A 55 20.54 7.83 13.39
C ILE A 55 21.94 7.91 14.00
N ARG A 56 22.27 9.05 14.62
CA ARG A 56 23.54 9.27 15.30
C ARG A 56 23.35 9.11 16.79
N ILE A 57 24.10 8.19 17.38
CA ILE A 57 24.15 8.01 18.83
C ILE A 57 25.31 8.89 19.36
N PRO A 58 25.05 9.86 20.24
CA PRO A 58 26.11 10.68 20.81
C PRO A 58 27.16 9.81 21.52
N ASN A 59 28.43 10.13 21.32
CA ASN A 59 29.57 9.43 21.93
C ASN A 59 29.69 7.93 21.61
N PHE A 60 28.99 7.44 20.58
CA PHE A 60 29.18 6.07 20.13
C PHE A 60 30.55 5.92 19.47
N VAL A 61 31.37 5.04 20.04
CA VAL A 61 32.66 4.64 19.48
C VAL A 61 32.55 3.16 19.15
N PRO A 62 32.54 2.76 17.86
CA PRO A 62 32.53 1.36 17.50
C PRO A 62 33.85 0.73 17.95
N LEU A 63 33.76 -0.46 18.54
CA LEU A 63 34.95 -1.26 18.80
C LEU A 63 35.57 -1.68 17.47
N SER A 64 36.88 -1.63 17.41
CA SER A 64 37.66 -2.27 16.37
C SER A 64 37.53 -3.79 16.47
N ARG A 65 37.83 -4.45 15.36
CA ARG A 65 37.78 -5.92 15.28
C ARG A 65 38.68 -6.59 16.32
N ASP A 66 39.84 -6.00 16.58
CA ASP A 66 40.82 -6.54 17.51
C ASP A 66 40.31 -6.43 18.96
N GLU A 67 39.72 -5.29 19.34
CA GLU A 67 39.11 -5.09 20.66
C GLU A 67 37.94 -6.04 20.96
N VAL A 68 37.21 -6.48 19.93
CA VAL A 68 36.13 -7.47 20.10
C VAL A 68 36.69 -8.88 20.32
N ASN A 69 37.79 -9.24 19.64
CA ASN A 69 38.39 -10.57 19.73
C ASN A 69 39.17 -10.81 21.03
N GLU A 70 39.58 -9.74 21.72
CA GLU A 70 40.28 -9.80 23.00
C GLU A 70 39.35 -9.98 24.22
N ARG A 71 38.02 -10.01 24.01
CA ARG A 71 37.01 -10.33 25.04
C ARG A 71 36.67 -11.81 25.08
#